data_AF-A0A1G3AEI5-F1
#
_entry.id   AF-A0A1G3AEI5-F1
#
_cell.length_a   1.000
_cell.length_b   1.000
_cell.length_c   1.000
_cell.angle_alpha   90.00
_cell.angle_beta   90.00
_cell.angle_gamma   90.00
#
_symmetry.space_group_name_H-M   'P 1'
#
loop_
_entity.id
_entity.type
_entity.pdbx_description
1 polymer ?
#
loop_
_entity_poly.entity_id
_entity_poly.type
_entity_poly.pdbx_seq_one_letter_code
_entity_poly.pdbx_strand_id
1 'polypeptide(L)'
;MRIDYAGQRYQAVVPDTLDLAERAALALSALGGTSDPAMEGLHYFRQALACHPPYMAHHGADTTCTPKYMESFPMMRLMCGADLYADLELIQRKMLVSEIADGLYWNRYRADRPWATSYNPAFDGQRQADDLANVGGNGRMLRALVTCYELDPQPHWLALIRQLVGGLRRIAIQRDDYSYYPDGGFGEPFNYPRSGWIRTDEPKSEIEGGEGAVTAYQGHQIQGLARWHRLSGDKDALDLAGRLTRFCMLPKFWGGLPDPQKREGLVGHVVGAMPDPVCISGAEQGHWFSHFHARAIALRGILEYGMVVEDPRILEFVQRAYEYTWTLGIPRMGWVNTYPGALNLCEGCALGDLVALGIRLTDAGLGDYWDAVDAVVRNQLVEQQLVQADLLERISAAGPERPEDGRSPDPNQELNEDVIRRSLGVFGGTASPTSVPNTSSMTCCTSNGTQGLYYAWEGIVRCSGGAAQVNLLVNRASELIDVDSYLPYEGKVILRNKAARRVAVRVPSWVSRREIRADVDGRTAPLEWTGNFLLFDGLDGGELLTIIFPVKETTARYTVNARTPAEQAYTCTFRGSTLVDISPRDQSPTSYPLYQRDHLRKEKAPAKTVERFVSSKIVLNW
;
A
#
# COMPACT_ATOMS: atom_id res chain seq x y z
N MET A 1 3.66 22.80 -12.14
CA MET A 1 2.83 21.85 -11.36
C MET A 1 2.22 20.73 -12.20
N ARG A 2 1.93 20.88 -13.51
CA ARG A 2 1.59 19.73 -14.36
C ARG A 2 2.87 18.91 -14.61
N ILE A 3 2.79 17.59 -14.44
CA ILE A 3 3.88 16.65 -14.69
C ILE A 3 3.61 16.01 -16.05
N ASP A 4 4.63 15.90 -16.89
CA ASP A 4 4.54 15.19 -18.17
C ASP A 4 4.83 13.70 -17.99
N TYR A 5 3.86 12.87 -18.41
CA TYR A 5 3.86 11.41 -18.34
C TYR A 5 4.06 10.78 -19.72
N ALA A 6 5.06 11.25 -20.46
CA ALA A 6 5.39 10.75 -21.79
C ALA A 6 5.69 9.24 -21.77
N GLY A 7 5.35 8.55 -22.85
CA GLY A 7 5.64 7.14 -23.04
C GLY A 7 5.26 6.67 -24.43
N GLN A 8 5.51 5.40 -24.71
CA GLN A 8 5.22 4.78 -26.00
C GLN A 8 3.99 3.88 -25.90
N ARG A 9 3.16 3.91 -26.95
CA ARG A 9 1.97 3.06 -27.09
C ARG A 9 2.11 2.14 -28.29
N TYR A 10 1.67 0.89 -28.14
CA TYR A 10 1.60 -0.06 -29.26
C TYR A 10 0.55 -1.13 -28.98
N GLN A 11 0.02 -1.71 -30.04
CA GLN A 11 -0.93 -2.83 -29.95
C GLN A 11 -0.19 -4.15 -29.78
N ALA A 12 -0.70 -5.01 -28.90
CA ALA A 12 -0.16 -6.35 -28.69
C ALA A 12 -1.28 -7.37 -28.42
N VAL A 13 -1.08 -8.60 -28.88
CA VAL A 13 -1.90 -9.75 -28.47
C VAL A 13 -1.23 -10.41 -27.28
N VAL A 14 -1.92 -10.45 -26.15
CA VAL A 14 -1.38 -10.87 -24.86
C VAL A 14 -2.29 -11.94 -24.23
N PRO A 15 -1.79 -12.80 -23.33
CA PRO A 15 -2.66 -13.64 -22.53
C PRO A 15 -3.59 -12.77 -21.67
N ASP A 16 -4.88 -13.12 -21.62
CA ASP A 16 -5.87 -12.50 -20.75
C ASP A 16 -5.74 -13.06 -19.33
N THR A 17 -4.66 -12.62 -18.69
CA THR A 17 -4.22 -12.96 -17.33
C THR A 17 -3.90 -11.68 -16.58
N LEU A 18 -3.46 -11.80 -15.32
CA LEU A 18 -3.20 -10.64 -14.47
C LEU A 18 -2.22 -9.65 -15.12
N ASP A 19 -2.73 -8.42 -15.35
CA ASP A 19 -1.97 -7.25 -15.76
C ASP A 19 -2.23 -6.11 -14.78
N LEU A 20 -1.17 -5.61 -14.15
CA LEU A 20 -1.28 -4.54 -13.15
C LEU A 20 -1.56 -3.17 -13.79
N ALA A 21 -1.27 -2.96 -15.08
CA ALA A 21 -1.62 -1.72 -15.76
C ALA A 21 -3.14 -1.59 -15.95
N GLU A 22 -3.85 -2.70 -16.18
CA GLU A 22 -5.32 -2.72 -16.23
C GLU A 22 -5.93 -2.42 -14.85
N ARG A 23 -5.35 -3.00 -13.79
CA ARG A 23 -5.72 -2.70 -12.40
C ARG A 23 -5.47 -1.24 -12.04
N ALA A 24 -4.39 -0.65 -12.55
CA ALA A 24 -4.07 0.77 -12.39
C ALA A 24 -5.08 1.69 -13.06
N ALA A 25 -5.62 1.33 -14.22
CA ALA A 25 -6.65 2.12 -14.90
C ALA A 25 -7.97 2.17 -14.08
N LEU A 26 -8.36 1.04 -13.48
CA LEU A 26 -9.49 0.98 -12.55
C LEU A 26 -9.23 1.81 -11.28
N ALA A 27 -8.03 1.68 -10.73
CA ALA A 27 -7.58 2.49 -9.60
C ALA A 27 -7.59 4.00 -9.88
N LEU A 28 -7.18 4.43 -11.09
CA LEU A 28 -7.24 5.83 -11.49
C LEU A 28 -8.68 6.34 -11.55
N SER A 29 -9.61 5.46 -11.96
CA SER A 29 -11.05 5.76 -11.97
C SER A 29 -11.57 5.96 -10.55
N ALA A 30 -11.13 5.12 -9.60
CA ALA A 30 -11.46 5.26 -8.19
C ALA A 30 -10.89 6.56 -7.59
N LEU A 31 -9.59 6.85 -7.77
CA LEU A 31 -8.95 8.05 -7.21
C LEU A 31 -9.68 9.33 -7.64
N GLY A 32 -10.04 9.45 -8.92
CA GLY A 32 -10.81 10.61 -9.38
C GLY A 32 -12.28 10.56 -8.98
N GLY A 33 -12.90 9.38 -9.01
CA GLY A 33 -14.31 9.19 -8.65
C GLY A 33 -14.60 9.51 -7.18
N THR A 34 -13.68 9.19 -6.27
CA THR A 34 -13.79 9.51 -4.83
C THR A 34 -13.21 10.88 -4.47
N SER A 35 -12.72 11.65 -5.43
CA SER A 35 -12.36 13.07 -5.24
C SER A 35 -13.60 13.95 -5.43
N ASP A 36 -13.78 14.96 -4.59
CA ASP A 36 -14.88 15.91 -4.64
C ASP A 36 -14.48 17.18 -5.43
N PRO A 37 -14.98 17.38 -6.66
CA PRO A 37 -14.70 18.60 -7.42
C PRO A 37 -15.24 19.88 -6.77
N ALA A 38 -16.31 19.79 -5.96
CA ALA A 38 -16.87 20.93 -5.25
C ALA A 38 -15.98 21.39 -4.08
N MET A 39 -15.13 20.49 -3.57
CA MET A 39 -14.16 20.75 -2.51
C MET A 39 -12.72 20.70 -3.04
N GLU A 40 -12.47 21.29 -4.20
CA GLU A 40 -11.12 21.46 -4.78
C GLU A 40 -10.36 20.13 -4.95
N GLY A 41 -11.10 19.05 -5.19
CA GLY A 41 -10.57 17.70 -5.34
C GLY A 41 -10.23 17.01 -4.02
N LEU A 42 -10.64 17.53 -2.86
CA LEU A 42 -10.54 16.81 -1.59
C LEU A 42 -11.26 15.46 -1.70
N HIS A 43 -10.68 14.40 -1.18
CA HIS A 43 -11.32 13.09 -1.29
C HIS A 43 -12.44 12.90 -0.25
N TYR A 44 -13.47 12.12 -0.58
CA TYR A 44 -14.39 11.56 0.41
C TYR A 44 -13.69 10.42 1.13
N PHE A 45 -13.33 10.56 2.40
CA PHE A 45 -12.57 9.52 3.10
C PHE A 45 -13.28 8.17 3.17
N ARG A 46 -14.61 8.13 3.28
CA ARG A 46 -15.38 6.90 3.44
C ARG A 46 -16.25 6.61 2.23
N GLN A 47 -16.30 5.35 1.81
CA GLN A 47 -17.29 4.80 0.87
C GLN A 47 -18.09 3.71 1.60
N ALA A 48 -19.37 3.96 1.88
CA ALA A 48 -20.28 2.99 2.48
C ALA A 48 -21.13 2.32 1.40
N LEU A 49 -20.80 1.07 1.07
CA LEU A 49 -21.38 0.34 -0.07
C LEU A 49 -22.39 -0.73 0.35
N ALA A 50 -22.28 -1.25 1.57
CA ALA A 50 -23.23 -2.19 2.17
C ALA A 50 -24.37 -1.49 2.93
N CYS A 51 -25.02 -0.51 2.30
CA CYS A 51 -26.23 0.17 2.79
C CYS A 51 -27.06 0.72 1.62
N HIS A 52 -28.33 1.08 1.89
CA HIS A 52 -29.25 1.60 0.88
C HIS A 52 -29.88 2.96 1.28
N PRO A 53 -29.76 4.02 0.45
CA PRO A 53 -28.83 4.14 -0.67
C PRO A 53 -27.36 4.18 -0.19
N PRO A 54 -26.40 3.79 -1.05
CA PRO A 54 -24.98 3.89 -0.70
C PRO A 54 -24.57 5.37 -0.64
N TYR A 55 -23.48 5.67 0.07
CA TYR A 55 -22.98 7.04 0.20
C TYR A 55 -21.45 7.10 0.32
N MET A 56 -20.89 8.25 -0.03
CA MET A 56 -19.53 8.65 0.31
C MET A 56 -19.57 9.80 1.31
N ALA A 57 -18.56 9.87 2.18
CA ALA A 57 -18.51 10.90 3.20
C ALA A 57 -17.09 11.42 3.42
N HIS A 58 -17.00 12.73 3.62
CA HIS A 58 -15.83 13.42 4.12
C HIS A 58 -15.61 13.16 5.62
N HIS A 59 -14.35 13.30 6.05
CA HIS A 59 -13.89 12.97 7.40
C HIS A 59 -12.76 13.90 7.85
N GLY A 60 -12.46 13.97 9.16
CA GLY A 60 -11.28 14.71 9.65
C GLY A 60 -9.96 14.24 9.03
N ALA A 61 -9.93 13.00 8.56
CA ALA A 61 -8.78 12.40 7.88
C ALA A 61 -8.55 12.89 6.44
N ASP A 62 -9.48 13.68 5.87
CA ASP A 62 -9.38 14.08 4.46
C ASP A 62 -8.05 14.80 4.18
N THR A 63 -7.69 15.79 5.00
CA THR A 63 -6.45 16.54 4.78
C THR A 63 -5.20 15.73 5.10
N THR A 64 -5.26 14.78 6.04
CA THR A 64 -4.11 13.93 6.37
C THR A 64 -3.86 12.86 5.31
N CYS A 65 -4.92 12.39 4.65
CA CYS A 65 -4.83 11.33 3.64
C CYS A 65 -4.81 11.82 2.18
N THR A 66 -5.28 13.04 1.87
CA THR A 66 -5.29 13.54 0.46
C THR A 66 -3.90 13.63 -0.15
N PRO A 67 -2.82 13.97 0.58
CA PRO A 67 -1.47 13.89 0.02
C PRO A 67 -1.08 12.50 -0.51
N LYS A 68 -1.73 11.42 -0.04
CA LYS A 68 -1.52 10.08 -0.62
C LYS A 68 -2.01 10.01 -2.07
N TYR A 69 -3.09 10.70 -2.43
CA TYR A 69 -3.59 10.76 -3.82
C TYR A 69 -2.60 11.50 -4.72
N MET A 70 -1.96 12.57 -4.21
CA MET A 70 -0.91 13.29 -4.95
C MET A 70 0.30 12.40 -5.29
N GLU A 71 0.56 11.35 -4.52
CA GLU A 71 1.55 10.31 -4.83
C GLU A 71 0.98 9.21 -5.75
N SER A 72 -0.25 8.74 -5.50
CA SER A 72 -0.88 7.66 -6.26
C SER A 72 -1.26 8.02 -7.70
N PHE A 73 -1.75 9.24 -7.96
CA PHE A 73 -2.13 9.67 -9.31
C PHE A 73 -0.97 9.54 -10.32
N PRO A 74 0.22 10.15 -10.06
CA PRO A 74 1.39 9.95 -10.91
C PRO A 74 1.73 8.48 -11.13
N MET A 75 1.74 7.69 -10.05
CA MET A 75 2.07 6.26 -10.12
C MET A 75 1.13 5.48 -11.05
N MET A 76 -0.19 5.68 -10.94
CA MET A 76 -1.16 5.00 -11.81
C MET A 76 -1.02 5.43 -13.28
N ARG A 77 -0.72 6.70 -13.54
CA ARG A 77 -0.48 7.20 -14.91
C ARG A 77 0.78 6.60 -15.52
N LEU A 78 1.86 6.44 -14.76
CA LEU A 78 3.07 5.78 -15.26
C LEU A 78 2.81 4.31 -15.62
N MET A 79 1.85 3.64 -14.97
CA MET A 79 1.50 2.25 -15.26
C MET A 79 0.67 2.09 -16.53
N CYS A 80 -0.36 2.92 -16.72
CA CYS A 80 -1.37 2.72 -17.77
C CYS A 80 -1.38 3.80 -18.86
N GLY A 81 -0.70 4.94 -18.62
CA GLY A 81 -0.64 6.09 -19.50
C GLY A 81 -1.97 6.84 -19.69
N ALA A 82 -3.02 6.49 -18.93
CA ALA A 82 -4.33 7.12 -19.07
C ALA A 82 -4.32 8.57 -18.55
N ASP A 83 -5.04 9.48 -19.23
CA ASP A 83 -5.17 10.89 -18.82
C ASP A 83 -6.47 11.19 -18.05
N LEU A 84 -7.20 10.14 -17.62
CA LEU A 84 -8.47 10.27 -16.89
C LEU A 84 -8.28 11.12 -15.62
N TYR A 85 -9.19 12.08 -15.37
CA TYR A 85 -9.17 13.01 -14.23
C TYR A 85 -7.92 13.92 -14.10
N ALA A 86 -7.14 14.15 -15.18
CA ALA A 86 -5.93 14.97 -15.11
C ALA A 86 -6.15 16.41 -14.63
N ASP A 87 -7.26 17.03 -15.04
CA ASP A 87 -7.60 18.38 -14.59
C ASP A 87 -7.95 18.41 -13.10
N LEU A 88 -8.70 17.40 -12.61
CA LEU A 88 -9.05 17.28 -11.19
C LEU A 88 -7.82 17.01 -10.31
N GLU A 89 -6.91 16.14 -10.76
CA GLU A 89 -5.61 15.95 -10.10
C GLU A 89 -4.82 17.26 -10.02
N LEU A 90 -4.81 18.06 -11.09
CA LEU A 90 -4.10 19.33 -11.09
C LEU A 90 -4.73 20.33 -10.10
N ILE A 91 -6.06 20.36 -9.98
CA ILE A 91 -6.79 21.16 -8.99
C ILE A 91 -6.40 20.70 -7.58
N GLN A 92 -6.52 19.40 -7.30
CA GLN A 92 -6.17 18.81 -6.00
C GLN A 92 -4.71 19.12 -5.62
N ARG A 93 -3.77 18.94 -6.54
CA ARG A 93 -2.35 19.24 -6.31
C ARG A 93 -2.12 20.71 -5.98
N LYS A 94 -2.78 21.63 -6.70
CA LYS A 94 -2.65 23.07 -6.41
C LYS A 94 -3.18 23.41 -5.03
N MET A 95 -4.34 22.85 -4.65
CA MET A 95 -4.91 23.01 -3.32
C MET A 95 -3.94 22.52 -2.24
N LEU A 96 -3.46 21.28 -2.34
CA LEU A 96 -2.51 20.71 -1.37
C LEU A 96 -1.23 21.54 -1.20
N VAL A 97 -0.68 22.06 -2.31
CA VAL A 97 0.52 22.90 -2.26
C VAL A 97 0.23 24.27 -1.65
N SER A 98 -0.94 24.87 -1.92
CA SER A 98 -1.31 26.15 -1.31
C SER A 98 -1.46 26.08 0.21
N GLU A 99 -1.64 24.87 0.75
CA GLU A 99 -1.71 24.65 2.19
C GLU A 99 -0.37 24.56 2.92
N ILE A 100 0.74 24.67 2.17
CA ILE A 100 2.07 24.75 2.78
C ILE A 100 2.37 26.21 3.12
N ALA A 101 2.53 26.47 4.42
CA ALA A 101 2.91 27.77 4.95
C ALA A 101 3.76 27.63 6.21
N ASP A 102 4.71 28.55 6.38
CA ASP A 102 5.62 28.61 7.55
C ASP A 102 6.36 27.28 7.83
N GLY A 103 6.61 26.50 6.79
CA GLY A 103 7.29 25.20 6.90
C GLY A 103 6.41 24.01 7.26
N LEU A 104 5.09 24.15 7.33
CA LEU A 104 4.17 23.04 7.58
C LEU A 104 3.04 23.01 6.55
N TYR A 105 2.50 21.83 6.32
CA TYR A 105 1.26 21.59 5.60
C TYR A 105 0.08 21.66 6.58
N TRP A 106 -0.86 22.56 6.30
CA TRP A 106 -1.96 22.91 7.19
C TRP A 106 -3.31 22.44 6.65
N ASN A 107 -4.13 21.86 7.51
CA ASN A 107 -5.57 21.82 7.32
C ASN A 107 -6.14 23.14 7.83
N ARG A 108 -6.56 24.02 6.91
CA ARG A 108 -7.10 25.33 7.28
C ARG A 108 -8.47 25.19 7.87
N TYR A 109 -8.73 25.97 8.92
CA TYR A 109 -10.09 26.08 9.42
C TYR A 109 -10.98 26.70 8.35
N ARG A 110 -12.07 25.99 8.03
CA ARG A 110 -13.12 26.50 7.15
C ARG A 110 -14.49 26.15 7.71
N ALA A 111 -15.38 27.13 7.78
CA ALA A 111 -16.74 26.94 8.30
C ALA A 111 -17.59 25.99 7.45
N ASP A 112 -17.26 25.83 6.17
CA ASP A 112 -17.89 24.90 5.24
C ASP A 112 -17.35 23.46 5.33
N ARG A 113 -16.38 23.21 6.23
CA ARG A 113 -15.81 21.88 6.51
C ARG A 113 -15.78 21.58 8.02
N PRO A 114 -16.93 21.62 8.73
CA PRO A 114 -16.98 21.43 10.18
C PRO A 114 -16.46 20.05 10.65
N TRP A 115 -16.46 19.04 9.78
CA TRP A 115 -15.91 17.71 10.06
C TRP A 115 -14.38 17.65 10.08
N ALA A 116 -13.67 18.66 9.57
CA ALA A 116 -12.23 18.62 9.36
C ALA A 116 -11.41 18.48 10.66
N THR A 117 -12.01 18.77 11.82
CA THR A 117 -11.39 18.60 13.15
C THR A 117 -11.91 17.38 13.91
N SER A 118 -12.69 16.51 13.27
CA SER A 118 -13.32 15.33 13.86
C SER A 118 -12.78 14.08 13.20
N TYR A 119 -11.84 13.40 13.86
CA TYR A 119 -11.30 12.13 13.37
C TYR A 119 -12.02 10.96 14.00
N ASN A 120 -11.96 10.85 15.32
CA ASN A 120 -12.72 9.86 16.04
C ASN A 120 -13.00 10.43 17.43
N PRO A 121 -14.27 10.62 17.82
CA PRO A 121 -14.60 11.21 19.11
C PRO A 121 -13.93 10.52 20.32
N ALA A 122 -13.55 9.24 20.19
CA ALA A 122 -12.83 8.51 21.22
C ALA A 122 -11.36 8.94 21.40
N PHE A 123 -10.78 9.61 20.41
CA PHE A 123 -9.38 10.05 20.39
C PHE A 123 -9.23 11.56 20.23
N ASP A 124 -10.31 12.27 19.90
CA ASP A 124 -10.22 13.70 19.62
C ASP A 124 -9.88 14.50 20.90
N GLY A 125 -8.91 15.40 20.77
CA GLY A 125 -8.58 16.39 21.78
C GLY A 125 -9.55 17.56 21.79
N GLN A 126 -9.11 18.68 22.38
CA GLN A 126 -9.90 19.92 22.33
C GLN A 126 -10.15 20.34 20.89
N ARG A 127 -11.40 20.62 20.53
CA ARG A 127 -11.78 21.14 19.20
C ARG A 127 -11.91 22.66 19.28
N GLN A 128 -11.22 23.37 18.40
CA GLN A 128 -11.36 24.83 18.23
C GLN A 128 -11.32 25.18 16.74
N ALA A 129 -11.83 26.37 16.42
CA ALA A 129 -11.77 26.93 15.08
C ALA A 129 -10.36 27.47 14.78
N ASP A 130 -9.40 26.56 14.55
CA ASP A 130 -7.99 26.88 14.28
C ASP A 130 -7.43 25.99 13.16
N ASP A 131 -6.35 26.44 12.53
CA ASP A 131 -5.60 25.67 11.53
C ASP A 131 -4.79 24.56 12.20
N LEU A 132 -4.70 23.41 11.53
CA LEU A 132 -4.07 22.21 12.09
C LEU A 132 -3.03 21.60 11.19
N ALA A 133 -1.83 21.38 11.72
CA ALA A 133 -0.79 20.62 11.06
C ALA A 133 -0.67 19.24 11.72
N ASN A 134 -1.35 18.23 11.15
CA ASN A 134 -1.12 16.85 11.55
C ASN A 134 0.28 16.43 11.12
N VAL A 135 1.09 15.89 12.04
CA VAL A 135 2.44 15.48 11.69
C VAL A 135 2.43 14.37 10.64
N GLY A 136 1.57 13.36 10.76
CA GLY A 136 1.44 12.27 9.79
C GLY A 136 1.07 12.78 8.39
N GLY A 137 0.15 13.74 8.32
CA GLY A 137 -0.19 14.48 7.10
C GLY A 137 1.01 15.24 6.50
N ASN A 138 1.81 15.90 7.34
CA ASN A 138 3.05 16.57 6.91
C ASN A 138 4.08 15.59 6.35
N GLY A 139 4.26 14.43 6.98
CA GLY A 139 5.12 13.35 6.48
C GLY A 139 4.65 12.80 5.13
N ARG A 140 3.33 12.63 4.94
CA ARG A 140 2.75 12.23 3.65
C ARG A 140 2.92 13.31 2.59
N MET A 141 2.76 14.57 2.93
CA MET A 141 2.99 15.68 2.00
C MET A 141 4.46 15.77 1.57
N LEU A 142 5.40 15.59 2.51
CA LEU A 142 6.83 15.51 2.19
C LEU A 142 7.11 14.39 1.18
N ARG A 143 6.59 13.18 1.40
CA ARG A 143 6.72 12.06 0.45
C ARG A 143 6.15 12.39 -0.93
N ALA A 144 4.96 12.99 -1.00
CA ALA A 144 4.33 13.36 -2.26
C ALA A 144 5.16 14.39 -3.05
N LEU A 145 5.72 15.38 -2.36
CA LEU A 145 6.62 16.37 -2.97
C LEU A 145 7.94 15.77 -3.46
N VAL A 146 8.52 14.85 -2.69
CA VAL A 146 9.73 14.10 -3.11
C VAL A 146 9.44 13.31 -4.39
N THR A 147 8.31 12.60 -4.45
CA THR A 147 7.86 11.91 -5.67
C THR A 147 7.65 12.87 -6.84
N CYS A 148 7.08 14.06 -6.61
CA CYS A 148 6.95 15.07 -7.66
C CYS A 148 8.32 15.58 -8.15
N TYR A 149 9.27 15.79 -7.24
CA TYR A 149 10.64 16.21 -7.58
C TYR A 149 11.39 15.13 -8.37
N GLU A 150 11.24 13.84 -8.01
CA GLU A 150 11.82 12.72 -8.78
C GLU A 150 11.34 12.70 -10.24
N LEU A 151 10.05 12.99 -10.46
CA LEU A 151 9.43 12.96 -11.80
C LEU A 151 9.67 14.23 -12.62
N ASP A 152 9.83 15.36 -11.95
CA ASP A 152 10.02 16.69 -12.56
C ASP A 152 10.90 17.55 -11.64
N PRO A 153 12.24 17.43 -11.74
CA PRO A 153 13.18 18.15 -10.86
C PRO A 153 13.16 19.67 -11.06
N GLN A 154 12.21 20.35 -10.42
CA GLN A 154 12.00 21.79 -10.53
C GLN A 154 12.32 22.54 -9.23
N PRO A 155 12.85 23.79 -9.30
CA PRO A 155 13.19 24.57 -8.10
C PRO A 155 12.04 24.80 -7.12
N HIS A 156 10.78 24.83 -7.60
CA HIS A 156 9.63 25.06 -6.74
C HIS A 156 9.34 23.87 -5.81
N TRP A 157 9.52 22.63 -6.26
CA TRP A 157 9.38 21.45 -5.40
C TRP A 157 10.47 21.43 -4.33
N LEU A 158 11.72 21.73 -4.72
CA LEU A 158 12.84 21.85 -3.80
C LEU A 158 12.57 22.86 -2.68
N ALA A 159 12.02 24.02 -3.01
CA ALA A 159 11.68 25.05 -2.02
C ALA A 159 10.63 24.56 -1.01
N LEU A 160 9.58 23.88 -1.48
CA LEU A 160 8.53 23.33 -0.61
C LEU A 160 9.05 22.19 0.28
N ILE A 161 9.89 21.31 -0.26
CA ILE A 161 10.53 20.22 0.50
C ILE A 161 11.37 20.80 1.63
N ARG A 162 12.24 21.78 1.34
CA ARG A 162 13.08 22.44 2.36
C ARG A 162 12.25 23.10 3.46
N GLN A 163 11.13 23.74 3.08
CA GLN A 163 10.20 24.31 4.05
C GLN A 163 9.65 23.24 5.00
N LEU A 164 9.15 22.12 4.47
CA LEU A 164 8.63 21.02 5.30
C LEU A 164 9.69 20.37 6.18
N VAL A 165 10.90 20.14 5.67
CA VAL A 165 12.03 19.63 6.47
C VAL A 165 12.31 20.56 7.65
N GLY A 166 12.42 21.87 7.39
CA GLY A 166 12.66 22.87 8.42
C GLY A 166 11.53 22.98 9.45
N GLY A 167 10.27 22.95 9.02
CA GLY A 167 9.14 23.02 9.94
C GLY A 167 8.95 21.76 10.77
N LEU A 168 9.11 20.57 10.18
CA LEU A 168 9.10 19.31 10.91
C LEU A 168 10.21 19.28 11.98
N ARG A 169 11.43 19.70 11.63
CA ARG A 169 12.54 19.82 12.58
C ARG A 169 12.22 20.79 13.72
N ARG A 170 11.60 21.92 13.39
CA ARG A 170 11.25 22.97 14.36
C ARG A 170 10.23 22.50 15.39
N ILE A 171 9.24 21.70 15.00
CA ILE A 171 8.17 21.25 15.91
C ILE A 171 8.51 19.93 16.64
N ALA A 172 9.58 19.22 16.26
CA ALA A 172 9.99 18.01 16.95
C ALA A 172 10.49 18.32 18.37
N ILE A 173 10.06 17.53 19.36
CA ILE A 173 10.60 17.59 20.71
C ILE A 173 11.94 16.88 20.71
N GLN A 174 12.99 17.58 21.12
CA GLN A 174 14.36 17.06 21.16
C GLN A 174 14.65 16.49 22.56
N ARG A 175 15.19 15.28 22.61
CA ARG A 175 15.63 14.59 23.83
C ARG A 175 16.94 13.88 23.54
N ASP A 176 18.01 14.26 24.23
CA ASP A 176 19.32 13.62 24.12
C ASP A 176 19.69 13.31 22.65
N ASP A 177 19.71 12.03 22.30
CA ASP A 177 20.02 11.52 20.97
C ASP A 177 18.81 11.27 20.07
N TYR A 178 17.56 11.35 20.52
CA TYR A 178 16.36 11.13 19.69
C TYR A 178 15.43 12.35 19.63
N SER A 179 14.34 12.23 18.87
CA SER A 179 13.28 13.24 18.80
C SER A 179 11.94 12.57 18.57
N TYR A 180 10.85 13.24 18.96
CA TYR A 180 9.49 12.75 18.77
C TYR A 180 8.50 13.90 18.55
N TYR A 181 7.38 13.59 17.90
CA TYR A 181 6.18 14.43 17.94
C TYR A 181 5.24 13.92 19.03
N PRO A 182 4.78 14.77 19.97
CA PRO A 182 3.83 14.38 21.01
C PRO A 182 2.40 14.28 20.46
N ASP A 183 1.53 13.59 21.18
CA ASP A 183 0.09 13.80 21.01
C ASP A 183 -0.29 15.15 21.62
N GLY A 184 -0.51 16.13 20.74
CA GLY A 184 -0.76 17.52 21.10
C GLY A 184 -2.06 17.76 21.87
N GLY A 185 -2.96 16.78 21.97
CA GLY A 185 -4.22 16.92 22.72
C GLY A 185 -5.24 17.87 22.07
N PHE A 186 -5.16 18.06 20.76
CA PHE A 186 -6.02 18.98 19.99
C PHE A 186 -6.55 18.28 18.74
N GLY A 187 -7.88 18.28 18.53
CA GLY A 187 -8.49 17.66 17.35
C GLY A 187 -8.03 16.20 17.13
N GLU A 188 -7.73 15.82 15.89
CA GLU A 188 -7.09 14.53 15.57
C GLU A 188 -5.74 14.37 16.31
N PRO A 189 -5.40 13.16 16.80
CA PRO A 189 -4.14 12.89 17.48
C PRO A 189 -2.91 13.36 16.69
N PHE A 190 -1.92 13.87 17.43
CA PHE A 190 -0.66 14.42 16.88
C PHE A 190 -0.83 15.65 15.96
N ASN A 191 -1.88 16.45 16.16
CA ASN A 191 -1.99 17.77 15.56
C ASN A 191 -1.19 18.84 16.29
N TYR A 192 -0.48 19.64 15.48
CA TYR A 192 0.18 20.87 15.90
C TYR A 192 -0.72 22.07 15.55
N PRO A 193 -1.29 22.79 16.53
CA PRO A 193 -2.07 24.00 16.26
C PRO A 193 -1.16 25.21 16.05
N ARG A 194 -1.70 26.30 15.51
CA ARG A 194 -0.95 27.55 15.25
C ARG A 194 -0.31 28.15 16.51
N SER A 195 -0.92 27.91 17.66
CA SER A 195 -0.42 28.35 18.97
C SER A 195 0.75 27.51 19.51
N GLY A 196 1.10 26.40 18.87
CA GLY A 196 2.13 25.46 19.31
C GLY A 196 1.57 24.27 20.11
N TRP A 197 2.44 23.32 20.48
CA TRP A 197 2.02 22.13 21.22
C TRP A 197 1.35 22.50 22.55
N ILE A 198 0.13 22.01 22.77
CA ILE A 198 -0.57 22.14 24.07
C ILE A 198 0.02 21.13 25.07
N ARG A 199 0.34 19.93 24.60
CA ARG A 199 0.99 18.87 25.37
C ARG A 199 2.26 18.42 24.67
N THR A 200 3.30 18.18 25.46
CA THR A 200 4.61 17.69 24.98
C THR A 200 5.06 16.42 25.70
N ASP A 201 4.14 15.75 26.37
CA ASP A 201 4.40 14.50 27.08
C ASP A 201 5.00 13.49 26.10
N GLU A 202 6.03 12.78 26.55
CA GLU A 202 6.55 11.66 25.79
C GLU A 202 5.57 10.49 25.88
N PRO A 203 5.17 9.87 24.75
CA PRO A 203 4.29 8.72 24.76
C PRO A 203 4.86 7.57 25.59
N LYS A 204 4.02 6.90 26.37
CA LYS A 204 4.44 5.87 27.34
C LYS A 204 4.35 4.45 26.77
N SER A 205 3.47 4.25 25.81
CA SER A 205 3.17 2.97 25.18
C SER A 205 2.82 3.15 23.71
N GLU A 206 2.87 2.06 22.94
CA GLU A 206 2.55 2.16 21.51
C GLU A 206 1.08 2.51 21.26
N ILE A 207 0.17 2.04 22.11
CA ILE A 207 -1.27 2.06 21.82
C ILE A 207 -1.93 3.42 22.06
N GLU A 208 -1.13 4.48 22.22
CA GLU A 208 -1.60 5.86 22.34
C GLU A 208 -1.88 6.47 20.95
N GLY A 209 -2.86 7.37 20.88
CA GLY A 209 -3.25 8.08 19.65
C GLY A 209 -4.24 7.35 18.75
N GLY A 210 -4.63 8.00 17.65
CA GLY A 210 -5.86 7.67 16.88
C GLY A 210 -5.82 6.39 16.07
N GLU A 211 -4.62 5.92 15.73
CA GLU A 211 -4.41 4.64 15.03
C GLU A 211 -4.15 3.47 16.00
N GLY A 212 -4.17 3.73 17.31
CA GLY A 212 -3.69 2.77 18.31
C GLY A 212 -2.19 2.49 18.18
N ALA A 213 -1.43 3.49 17.73
CA ALA A 213 -0.04 3.39 17.33
C ALA A 213 0.67 4.75 17.24
N VAL A 214 1.45 5.09 18.26
CA VAL A 214 2.30 6.30 18.32
C VAL A 214 3.28 6.38 17.14
N THR A 215 3.91 5.26 16.79
CA THR A 215 4.98 5.26 15.79
C THR A 215 4.50 5.53 14.38
N ALA A 216 3.21 5.32 14.08
CA ALA A 216 2.62 5.68 12.79
C ALA A 216 2.72 7.18 12.49
N TYR A 217 2.66 8.02 13.53
CA TYR A 217 2.75 9.47 13.42
C TYR A 217 4.20 9.99 13.31
N GLN A 218 5.18 9.08 13.29
CA GLN A 218 6.61 9.38 13.14
C GLN A 218 7.19 8.76 11.85
N GLY A 219 6.61 7.64 11.37
CA GLY A 219 7.16 6.84 10.27
C GLY A 219 7.14 7.52 8.90
N HIS A 220 6.09 8.28 8.58
CA HIS A 220 5.99 8.98 7.28
C HIS A 220 7.06 10.05 7.10
N GLN A 221 7.42 10.73 8.18
CA GLN A 221 8.46 11.74 8.22
C GLN A 221 9.82 11.08 8.04
N ILE A 222 10.12 10.01 8.78
CA ILE A 222 11.36 9.24 8.61
C ILE A 222 11.53 8.85 7.13
N GLN A 223 10.50 8.27 6.53
CA GLN A 223 10.57 7.85 5.13
C GLN A 223 10.81 9.03 4.18
N GLY A 224 10.04 10.11 4.30
CA GLY A 224 10.19 11.29 3.43
C GLY A 224 11.55 11.97 3.57
N LEU A 225 12.05 12.07 4.80
CA LEU A 225 13.35 12.68 5.13
C LEU A 225 14.52 11.84 4.61
N ALA A 226 14.48 10.52 4.81
CA ALA A 226 15.52 9.61 4.33
C ALA A 226 15.57 9.56 2.79
N ARG A 227 14.41 9.47 2.13
CA ARG A 227 14.31 9.59 0.66
C ARG A 227 14.87 10.93 0.17
N TRP A 228 14.52 12.03 0.84
CA TRP A 228 15.01 13.34 0.46
C TRP A 228 16.54 13.46 0.61
N HIS A 229 17.09 12.98 1.72
CA HIS A 229 18.54 12.94 1.91
C HIS A 229 19.23 12.16 0.78
N ARG A 230 18.71 10.98 0.43
CA ARG A 230 19.28 10.13 -0.63
C ARG A 230 19.34 10.83 -1.99
N LEU A 231 18.36 11.69 -2.29
CA LEU A 231 18.31 12.46 -3.54
C LEU A 231 19.15 13.74 -3.53
N SER A 232 19.33 14.38 -2.37
CA SER A 232 19.83 15.75 -2.27
C SER A 232 21.13 15.91 -1.46
N GLY A 233 21.48 14.93 -0.64
CA GLY A 233 22.52 15.03 0.38
C GLY A 233 22.16 15.89 1.59
N ASP A 234 20.88 16.26 1.77
CA ASP A 234 20.42 17.13 2.87
C ASP A 234 20.68 16.50 4.24
N LYS A 235 21.66 17.05 4.98
CA LYS A 235 22.12 16.50 6.26
C LYS A 235 21.14 16.77 7.41
N ASP A 236 20.36 17.85 7.33
CA ASP A 236 19.36 18.16 8.36
C ASP A 236 18.19 17.17 8.28
N ALA A 237 17.82 16.79 7.06
CA ALA A 237 16.84 15.72 6.83
C ALA A 237 17.34 14.38 7.39
N LEU A 238 18.60 14.01 7.13
CA LEU A 238 19.18 12.77 7.66
C LEU A 238 19.23 12.75 9.19
N ASP A 239 19.69 13.85 9.81
CA ASP A 239 19.76 13.95 11.27
C ASP A 239 18.38 13.80 11.92
N LEU A 240 17.37 14.48 11.38
CA LEU A 240 16.00 14.36 11.89
C LEU A 240 15.43 12.94 11.68
N ALA A 241 15.66 12.33 10.52
CA ALA A 241 15.25 10.95 10.26
C ALA A 241 15.88 9.99 11.28
N GLY A 242 17.17 10.12 11.56
CA GLY A 242 17.86 9.26 12.53
C GLY A 242 17.37 9.44 13.96
N ARG A 243 17.08 10.68 14.36
CA ARG A 243 16.50 10.99 15.68
C ARG A 243 15.11 10.38 15.85
N LEU A 244 14.26 10.46 14.83
CA LEU A 244 12.93 9.85 14.86
C LEU A 244 13.00 8.32 14.82
N THR A 245 13.92 7.75 14.02
CA THR A 245 14.16 6.29 13.98
C THR A 245 14.55 5.75 15.36
N ARG A 246 15.47 6.40 16.07
CA ARG A 246 15.87 6.00 17.43
C ARG A 246 14.69 6.00 18.40
N PHE A 247 13.83 7.02 18.33
CA PHE A 247 12.60 7.05 19.12
C PHE A 247 11.65 5.90 18.76
N CYS A 248 11.40 5.69 17.46
CA CYS A 248 10.51 4.63 17.01
C CYS A 248 11.01 3.23 17.37
N MET A 249 12.31 3.01 17.52
CA MET A 249 12.90 1.73 17.90
C MET A 249 13.01 1.52 19.42
N LEU A 250 12.48 2.43 20.26
CA LEU A 250 12.49 2.24 21.71
C LEU A 250 11.71 0.97 22.11
N PRO A 251 12.24 0.13 23.03
CA PRO A 251 11.62 -1.14 23.39
C PRO A 251 10.16 -1.05 23.86
N LYS A 252 9.76 0.07 24.49
CA LYS A 252 8.38 0.29 24.98
C LYS A 252 7.30 0.28 23.90
N PHE A 253 7.70 0.38 22.62
CA PHE A 253 6.78 0.39 21.49
C PHE A 253 6.61 -0.98 20.83
N TRP A 254 7.42 -1.98 21.18
CA TRP A 254 7.48 -3.27 20.48
C TRP A 254 7.44 -4.43 21.47
N GLY A 255 7.21 -5.62 20.93
CA GLY A 255 7.09 -6.85 21.70
C GLY A 255 5.69 -7.09 22.26
N GLY A 256 5.53 -8.26 22.85
CA GLY A 256 4.26 -8.78 23.34
C GLY A 256 3.46 -9.51 22.27
N LEU A 257 2.42 -10.20 22.73
CA LEU A 257 1.45 -10.90 21.91
C LEU A 257 0.06 -10.25 22.05
N PRO A 258 -0.82 -10.36 21.03
CA PRO A 258 -2.17 -9.82 21.11
C PRO A 258 -2.96 -10.45 22.25
N ASP A 259 -3.53 -9.65 23.15
CA ASP A 259 -4.41 -10.11 24.23
C ASP A 259 -5.89 -9.78 23.92
N PRO A 260 -6.68 -10.74 23.39
CA PRO A 260 -8.09 -10.49 23.08
C PRO A 260 -8.96 -10.28 24.32
N GLN A 261 -8.50 -10.65 25.52
CA GLN A 261 -9.25 -10.50 26.76
C GLN A 261 -9.02 -9.11 27.40
N LYS A 262 -7.87 -8.49 27.13
CA LYS A 262 -7.49 -7.20 27.70
C LYS A 262 -7.90 -6.05 26.80
N ARG A 263 -9.20 -5.78 26.76
CA ARG A 263 -9.79 -4.65 26.01
C ARG A 263 -10.51 -3.62 26.89
N GLU A 264 -10.68 -3.90 28.18
CA GLU A 264 -11.34 -2.96 29.10
C GLU A 264 -10.58 -1.62 29.16
N GLY A 265 -11.29 -0.51 28.93
CA GLY A 265 -10.72 0.84 28.88
C GLY A 265 -9.99 1.20 27.59
N LEU A 266 -9.89 0.28 26.61
CA LEU A 266 -9.31 0.53 25.30
C LEU A 266 -10.40 0.84 24.27
N VAL A 267 -10.08 1.67 23.29
CA VAL A 267 -11.03 2.19 22.30
C VAL A 267 -10.79 1.62 20.91
N GLY A 268 -11.85 1.53 20.10
CA GLY A 268 -11.75 1.11 18.70
C GLY A 268 -11.15 -0.28 18.52
N HIS A 269 -10.16 -0.38 17.64
CA HIS A 269 -9.45 -1.62 17.29
C HIS A 269 -8.24 -1.93 18.18
N VAL A 270 -8.03 -1.16 19.26
CA VAL A 270 -6.90 -1.34 20.17
C VAL A 270 -7.14 -2.53 21.11
N VAL A 271 -6.05 -3.28 21.36
CA VAL A 271 -6.00 -4.42 22.29
C VAL A 271 -4.81 -4.25 23.22
N GLY A 272 -4.82 -4.92 24.38
CA GLY A 272 -3.66 -5.03 25.25
C GLY A 272 -2.65 -6.05 24.72
N ALA A 273 -1.47 -6.06 25.34
CA ALA A 273 -0.44 -7.07 25.09
C ALA A 273 -0.32 -8.08 26.25
N MET A 274 -0.13 -9.35 25.89
CA MET A 274 0.49 -10.36 26.75
C MET A 274 2.02 -10.23 26.68
N PRO A 275 2.77 -10.75 27.67
CA PRO A 275 4.23 -10.83 27.57
C PRO A 275 4.70 -11.63 26.36
N ASP A 276 5.94 -11.38 25.93
CA ASP A 276 6.61 -12.22 24.94
C ASP A 276 6.71 -13.68 25.41
N PRO A 277 6.72 -14.65 24.49
CA PRO A 277 7.04 -16.03 24.82
C PRO A 277 8.40 -16.18 25.49
N VAL A 278 8.55 -17.23 26.30
CA VAL A 278 9.83 -17.59 26.91
C VAL A 278 10.92 -17.70 25.84
N CYS A 279 12.09 -17.13 26.14
CA CYS A 279 13.26 -17.06 25.25
C CYS A 279 13.10 -16.18 23.99
N ILE A 280 12.05 -15.35 23.90
CA ILE A 280 11.86 -14.39 22.81
C ILE A 280 11.95 -12.98 23.38
N SER A 281 12.82 -12.13 22.82
CA SER A 281 12.82 -10.68 23.06
C SER A 281 12.13 -10.01 21.89
N GLY A 282 10.80 -9.87 21.96
CA GLY A 282 9.99 -9.36 20.85
C GLY A 282 10.24 -7.89 20.57
N ALA A 283 10.54 -7.12 21.62
CA ALA A 283 10.87 -5.70 21.49
C ALA A 283 12.12 -5.47 20.63
N GLU A 284 13.12 -6.34 20.71
CA GLU A 284 14.34 -6.25 19.91
C GLU A 284 14.15 -6.74 18.46
N GLN A 285 13.09 -7.51 18.21
CA GLN A 285 12.78 -8.14 16.91
C GLN A 285 11.67 -7.38 16.15
N GLY A 286 11.20 -6.26 16.67
CA GLY A 286 10.11 -5.49 16.07
C GLY A 286 8.78 -6.25 16.03
N HIS A 287 8.57 -7.20 16.94
CA HIS A 287 7.27 -7.85 17.11
C HIS A 287 6.21 -6.82 17.51
N TRP A 288 4.98 -7.06 17.06
CA TRP A 288 3.85 -6.17 17.27
C TRP A 288 2.58 -6.97 17.55
N PHE A 289 1.58 -6.36 18.17
CA PHE A 289 0.41 -7.10 18.66
C PHE A 289 -0.95 -6.47 18.34
N SER A 290 -0.99 -5.27 17.74
CA SER A 290 -2.23 -4.51 17.51
C SER A 290 -2.45 -4.17 16.03
N HIS A 291 -2.33 -2.92 15.62
CA HIS A 291 -2.73 -2.43 14.29
C HIS A 291 -1.56 -2.47 13.29
N PHE A 292 -1.52 -3.46 12.38
CA PHE A 292 -0.37 -3.67 11.52
C PHE A 292 -0.05 -2.53 10.57
N HIS A 293 -1.03 -1.93 9.85
CA HIS A 293 -0.72 -0.84 8.91
C HIS A 293 0.03 0.29 9.62
N ALA A 294 -0.42 0.64 10.82
CA ALA A 294 0.24 1.65 11.64
C ALA A 294 1.69 1.26 12.02
N ARG A 295 1.96 -0.01 12.30
CA ARG A 295 3.33 -0.52 12.48
C ARG A 295 4.14 -0.44 11.19
N ALA A 296 3.52 -0.82 10.08
CA ALA A 296 4.15 -0.87 8.79
C ALA A 296 4.57 0.53 8.30
N ILE A 297 3.82 1.58 8.65
CA ILE A 297 4.23 2.98 8.43
C ILE A 297 5.60 3.25 9.07
N ALA A 298 5.78 2.87 10.34
CA ALA A 298 7.04 3.04 11.05
C ALA A 298 8.14 2.16 10.45
N LEU A 299 7.87 0.87 10.23
CA LEU A 299 8.82 -0.08 9.65
C LEU A 299 9.31 0.35 8.28
N ARG A 300 8.44 0.90 7.41
CA ARG A 300 8.84 1.44 6.11
C ARG A 300 9.77 2.65 6.23
N GLY A 301 9.53 3.52 7.20
CA GLY A 301 10.43 4.65 7.49
C GLY A 301 11.79 4.17 8.03
N ILE A 302 11.77 3.29 9.03
CA ILE A 302 12.98 2.71 9.64
C ILE A 302 13.82 1.98 8.59
N LEU A 303 13.20 1.21 7.69
CA LEU A 303 13.89 0.51 6.61
C LEU A 303 14.59 1.47 5.66
N GLU A 304 13.88 2.51 5.18
CA GLU A 304 14.48 3.51 4.29
C GLU A 304 15.67 4.20 4.96
N TYR A 305 15.54 4.60 6.23
CA TYR A 305 16.66 5.17 6.98
C TYR A 305 17.82 4.18 7.14
N GLY A 306 17.54 2.94 7.54
CA GLY A 306 18.54 1.88 7.71
C GLY A 306 19.31 1.56 6.43
N MET A 307 18.63 1.60 5.28
CA MET A 307 19.27 1.47 3.97
C MET A 307 20.17 2.67 3.64
N VAL A 308 19.74 3.90 3.97
CA VAL A 308 20.52 5.13 3.73
C VAL A 308 21.79 5.18 4.56
N VAL A 309 21.77 4.74 5.82
CA VAL A 309 22.94 4.76 6.71
C VAL A 309 23.69 3.43 6.77
N GLU A 310 23.21 2.42 6.03
CA GLU A 310 23.77 1.07 5.97
C GLU A 310 23.94 0.41 7.36
N ASP A 311 22.98 0.61 8.26
CA ASP A 311 23.04 0.07 9.62
C ASP A 311 22.42 -1.34 9.69
N PRO A 312 23.23 -2.40 9.91
CA PRO A 312 22.74 -3.77 9.88
C PRO A 312 21.77 -4.09 11.02
N ARG A 313 21.87 -3.42 12.18
CA ARG A 313 20.97 -3.67 13.32
C ARG A 313 19.58 -3.13 13.06
N ILE A 314 19.49 -1.97 12.41
CA ILE A 314 18.21 -1.37 11.97
C ILE A 314 17.57 -2.24 10.89
N LEU A 315 18.37 -2.68 9.92
CA LEU A 315 17.91 -3.57 8.85
C LEU A 315 17.39 -4.92 9.38
N GLU A 316 18.14 -5.54 10.30
CA GLU A 316 17.70 -6.77 10.98
C GLU A 316 16.37 -6.56 11.72
N PHE A 317 16.22 -5.44 12.44
CA PHE A 317 14.98 -5.15 13.17
C PHE A 317 13.74 -5.21 12.26
N VAL A 318 13.81 -4.56 11.10
CA VAL A 318 12.68 -4.53 10.16
C VAL A 318 12.47 -5.89 9.50
N GLN A 319 13.55 -6.60 9.18
CA GLN A 319 13.48 -7.94 8.64
C GLN A 319 12.71 -8.89 9.57
N ARG A 320 13.08 -8.92 10.86
CA ARG A 320 12.43 -9.76 11.86
C ARG A 320 10.95 -9.40 12.04
N ALA A 321 10.63 -8.11 12.04
CA ALA A 321 9.24 -7.65 12.11
C ALA A 321 8.41 -8.12 10.90
N TYR A 322 8.97 -8.04 9.69
CA TYR A 322 8.30 -8.50 8.47
C TYR A 322 8.06 -10.02 8.47
N GLU A 323 9.05 -10.81 8.88
CA GLU A 323 8.92 -12.26 8.99
C GLU A 323 7.91 -12.68 10.06
N TYR A 324 7.88 -11.98 11.20
CA TYR A 324 6.90 -12.20 12.26
C TYR A 324 5.46 -11.95 11.77
N THR A 325 5.22 -10.89 10.99
CA THR A 325 3.89 -10.56 10.45
C THR A 325 3.24 -11.74 9.71
N TRP A 326 4.02 -12.52 8.96
CA TRP A 326 3.51 -13.66 8.20
C TRP A 326 3.01 -14.81 9.09
N THR A 327 3.38 -14.84 10.37
CA THR A 327 2.88 -15.83 11.33
C THR A 327 1.43 -15.58 11.74
N LEU A 328 0.87 -14.41 11.42
CA LEU A 328 -0.47 -13.96 11.80
C LEU A 328 -1.51 -14.10 10.67
N GLY A 329 -1.26 -14.96 9.67
CA GLY A 329 -2.11 -15.06 8.50
C GLY A 329 -1.98 -16.32 7.66
N ILE A 330 -2.31 -16.20 6.37
CA ILE A 330 -2.13 -17.22 5.34
C ILE A 330 -1.11 -16.68 4.32
N PRO A 331 0.21 -16.93 4.53
CA PRO A 331 1.26 -16.34 3.68
C PRO A 331 1.10 -16.67 2.20
N ARG A 332 0.71 -17.91 1.85
CA ARG A 332 0.52 -18.32 0.44
C ARG A 332 -0.62 -17.59 -0.27
N MET A 333 -1.55 -16.98 0.48
CA MET A 333 -2.63 -16.15 -0.04
C MET A 333 -2.30 -14.65 0.01
N GLY A 334 -1.20 -14.27 0.68
CA GLY A 334 -0.87 -12.86 0.91
C GLY A 334 -1.84 -12.15 1.85
N TRP A 335 -2.52 -12.89 2.73
CA TRP A 335 -3.46 -12.36 3.71
C TRP A 335 -2.85 -12.43 5.11
N VAL A 336 -2.92 -11.34 5.86
CA VAL A 336 -2.51 -11.27 7.27
C VAL A 336 -3.62 -10.62 8.08
N ASN A 337 -3.79 -11.08 9.32
CA ASN A 337 -4.65 -10.37 10.26
C ASN A 337 -3.95 -9.08 10.67
N THR A 338 -4.51 -7.92 10.33
CA THR A 338 -3.95 -6.60 10.65
C THR A 338 -4.46 -6.04 11.97
N TYR A 339 -5.42 -6.71 12.61
CA TYR A 339 -6.02 -6.35 13.89
C TYR A 339 -6.23 -7.59 14.79
N PRO A 340 -5.17 -8.38 15.10
CA PRO A 340 -5.27 -9.54 15.95
C PRO A 340 -5.86 -9.21 17.32
N GLY A 341 -6.85 -10.01 17.72
CA GLY A 341 -7.56 -9.82 18.98
C GLY A 341 -8.63 -8.73 18.99
N ALA A 342 -8.76 -7.95 17.90
CA ALA A 342 -9.84 -6.98 17.70
C ALA A 342 -10.71 -7.34 16.49
N LEU A 343 -10.50 -6.70 15.34
CA LEU A 343 -11.34 -6.92 14.15
C LEU A 343 -11.08 -8.28 13.52
N ASN A 344 -9.86 -8.81 13.63
CA ASN A 344 -9.45 -10.08 13.02
C ASN A 344 -9.63 -10.14 11.49
N LEU A 345 -9.37 -9.01 10.83
CA LEU A 345 -9.48 -8.82 9.38
C LEU A 345 -8.16 -8.31 8.80
N CYS A 346 -8.01 -8.39 7.49
CA CYS A 346 -6.89 -7.82 6.73
C CYS A 346 -7.26 -6.44 6.18
N GLU A 347 -6.63 -5.39 6.67
CA GLU A 347 -6.81 -4.02 6.17
C GLU A 347 -6.20 -3.85 4.77
N GLY A 348 -6.90 -3.12 3.89
CA GLY A 348 -6.45 -2.85 2.53
C GLY A 348 -5.14 -2.05 2.46
N CYS A 349 -4.89 -1.15 3.41
CA CYS A 349 -3.65 -0.37 3.47
C CYS A 349 -2.40 -1.27 3.58
N ALA A 350 -2.50 -2.29 4.43
CA ALA A 350 -1.39 -3.19 4.76
C ALA A 350 -0.87 -3.96 3.54
N LEU A 351 -1.71 -4.20 2.54
CA LEU A 351 -1.32 -4.92 1.33
C LEU A 351 -0.23 -4.17 0.57
N GLY A 352 -0.36 -2.84 0.45
CA GLY A 352 0.67 -1.99 -0.14
C GLY A 352 1.95 -1.95 0.70
N ASP A 353 1.83 -1.99 2.03
CA ASP A 353 3.00 -1.99 2.91
C ASP A 353 3.76 -3.33 2.87
N LEU A 354 3.06 -4.46 2.82
CA LEU A 354 3.66 -5.80 2.70
C LEU A 354 4.45 -5.95 1.40
N VAL A 355 3.89 -5.45 0.29
CA VAL A 355 4.58 -5.40 -1.00
C VAL A 355 5.82 -4.53 -0.90
N ALA A 356 5.69 -3.32 -0.36
CA ALA A 356 6.81 -2.39 -0.26
C ALA A 356 7.95 -2.92 0.61
N LEU A 357 7.63 -3.45 1.80
CA LEU A 357 8.61 -4.02 2.72
C LEU A 357 9.30 -5.24 2.09
N GLY A 358 8.56 -6.17 1.48
CA GLY A 358 9.15 -7.34 0.84
C GLY A 358 10.13 -6.98 -0.28
N ILE A 359 9.76 -6.02 -1.13
CA ILE A 359 10.64 -5.54 -2.20
C ILE A 359 11.88 -4.86 -1.62
N ARG A 360 11.72 -3.93 -0.67
CA ARG A 360 12.86 -3.17 -0.11
C ARG A 360 13.80 -4.01 0.75
N LEU A 361 13.29 -5.00 1.48
CA LEU A 361 14.12 -5.98 2.18
C LEU A 361 14.93 -6.83 1.19
N THR A 362 14.35 -7.14 0.03
CA THR A 362 15.07 -7.83 -1.06
C THR A 362 16.13 -6.93 -1.68
N ASP A 363 15.81 -5.66 -1.93
CA ASP A 363 16.75 -4.65 -2.44
C ASP A 363 17.93 -4.43 -1.48
N ALA A 364 17.68 -4.49 -0.17
CA ALA A 364 18.69 -4.40 0.88
C ALA A 364 19.54 -5.69 1.05
N GLY A 365 19.26 -6.74 0.27
CA GLY A 365 20.01 -8.00 0.31
C GLY A 365 19.73 -8.86 1.54
N LEU A 366 18.63 -8.62 2.27
CA LEU A 366 18.30 -9.34 3.51
C LEU A 366 17.59 -10.67 3.25
N GLY A 367 17.03 -10.87 2.05
CA GLY A 367 16.39 -12.12 1.65
C GLY A 367 15.77 -12.03 0.26
N ASP A 368 15.23 -13.14 -0.25
CA ASP A 368 14.44 -13.18 -1.49
C ASP A 368 12.94 -13.26 -1.12
N TYR A 369 12.29 -12.10 -0.97
CA TYR A 369 10.88 -12.03 -0.56
C TYR A 369 9.90 -11.97 -1.74
N TRP A 370 10.34 -12.19 -2.98
CA TRP A 370 9.47 -12.07 -4.15
C TRP A 370 8.34 -13.10 -4.19
N ASP A 371 8.47 -14.27 -3.56
CA ASP A 371 7.35 -15.21 -3.44
C ASP A 371 6.26 -14.68 -2.48
N ALA A 372 6.65 -13.95 -1.42
CA ALA A 372 5.70 -13.28 -0.53
C ALA A 372 5.02 -12.10 -1.25
N VAL A 373 5.80 -11.33 -2.04
CA VAL A 373 5.26 -10.26 -2.89
C VAL A 373 4.28 -10.83 -3.92
N ASP A 374 4.62 -11.92 -4.63
CA ASP A 374 3.72 -12.59 -5.58
C ASP A 374 2.43 -13.06 -4.89
N ALA A 375 2.55 -13.64 -3.68
CA ALA A 375 1.38 -14.09 -2.92
C ALA A 375 0.41 -12.94 -2.61
N VAL A 376 0.90 -11.76 -2.22
CA VAL A 376 0.07 -10.57 -2.00
C VAL A 376 -0.51 -10.05 -3.31
N VAL A 377 0.33 -9.80 -4.31
CA VAL A 377 -0.04 -9.12 -5.55
C VAL A 377 -1.03 -9.96 -6.36
N ARG A 378 -0.79 -11.26 -6.51
CA ARG A 378 -1.59 -12.15 -7.36
C ARG A 378 -2.90 -12.57 -6.69
N ASN A 379 -2.97 -12.49 -5.37
CA ASN A 379 -4.12 -12.90 -4.59
C ASN A 379 -4.71 -11.68 -3.87
N GLN A 380 -4.39 -11.48 -2.60
CA GLN A 380 -5.16 -10.57 -1.74
C GLN A 380 -5.22 -9.11 -2.24
N LEU A 381 -4.14 -8.55 -2.79
CA LEU A 381 -4.12 -7.16 -3.28
C LEU A 381 -5.16 -6.93 -4.38
N VAL A 382 -5.12 -7.73 -5.44
CA VAL A 382 -6.02 -7.55 -6.59
C VAL A 382 -7.44 -8.03 -6.30
N GLU A 383 -7.62 -8.96 -5.36
CA GLU A 383 -8.95 -9.39 -4.91
C GLU A 383 -9.66 -8.34 -4.07
N GLN A 384 -8.91 -7.58 -3.25
CA GLN A 384 -9.50 -6.53 -2.42
C GLN A 384 -9.78 -5.23 -3.20
N GLN A 385 -9.43 -5.17 -4.49
CA GLN A 385 -9.88 -4.11 -5.38
C GLN A 385 -11.33 -4.38 -5.85
N LEU A 386 -12.25 -3.48 -5.53
CA LEU A 386 -13.68 -3.62 -5.83
C LEU A 386 -13.96 -3.21 -7.28
N VAL A 387 -14.26 -4.17 -8.15
CA VAL A 387 -14.33 -3.94 -9.62
C VAL A 387 -15.64 -4.40 -10.27
N GLN A 388 -16.55 -5.02 -9.52
CA GLN A 388 -17.82 -5.55 -10.03
C GLN A 388 -19.00 -4.65 -9.63
N ALA A 389 -19.46 -3.80 -10.55
CA ALA A 389 -20.53 -2.84 -10.30
C ALA A 389 -21.87 -3.50 -9.96
N ASP A 390 -22.26 -4.52 -10.73
CA ASP A 390 -23.49 -5.30 -10.55
C ASP A 390 -23.53 -6.01 -9.19
N LEU A 391 -22.38 -6.48 -8.72
CA LEU A 391 -22.24 -7.07 -7.39
C LEU A 391 -22.41 -6.01 -6.29
N LEU A 392 -21.80 -4.83 -6.45
CA LEU A 392 -21.95 -3.72 -5.50
C LEU A 392 -23.40 -3.20 -5.45
N GLU A 393 -24.11 -3.17 -6.58
CA GLU A 393 -25.53 -2.83 -6.65
C GLU A 393 -26.38 -3.80 -5.84
N ARG A 394 -26.14 -5.11 -6.00
CA ARG A 394 -26.83 -6.15 -5.20
C ARG A 394 -26.50 -6.03 -3.71
N ILE A 395 -25.24 -5.80 -3.37
CA ILE A 395 -24.80 -5.62 -1.97
C ILE A 395 -25.49 -4.41 -1.33
N SER A 396 -25.53 -3.28 -2.04
CA SER A 396 -26.21 -2.08 -1.57
C SER A 396 -27.70 -2.31 -1.40
N ALA A 397 -28.37 -2.93 -2.38
CA ALA A 397 -29.80 -3.24 -2.31
C ALA A 397 -30.17 -4.21 -1.18
N ALA A 398 -29.26 -5.10 -0.79
CA ALA A 398 -29.43 -5.99 0.36
C ALA A 398 -29.02 -5.36 1.70
N GLY A 399 -28.35 -4.20 1.67
CA GLY A 399 -27.93 -3.47 2.85
C GLY A 399 -29.10 -2.84 3.62
N PRO A 400 -28.90 -2.48 4.89
CA PRO A 400 -29.92 -1.80 5.67
C PRO A 400 -30.31 -0.47 5.02
N GLU A 401 -31.62 -0.17 5.08
CA GLU A 401 -32.14 1.14 4.69
C GLU A 401 -31.60 2.21 5.64
N ARG A 402 -31.13 3.32 5.05
CA ARG A 402 -30.57 4.44 5.79
C ARG A 402 -31.68 5.45 6.09
N PRO A 403 -32.05 5.64 7.37
CA PRO A 403 -33.10 6.59 7.72
C PRO A 403 -32.64 8.03 7.47
N GLU A 404 -33.59 8.95 7.26
CA GLU A 404 -33.28 10.36 6.95
C GLU A 404 -32.49 11.06 8.07
N ASP A 405 -32.77 10.72 9.33
CA ASP A 405 -32.07 11.21 10.51
C ASP A 405 -30.67 10.60 10.71
N GLY A 406 -30.35 9.52 9.99
CA GLY A 406 -29.03 8.88 9.94
C GLY A 406 -28.07 9.51 8.93
N ARG A 407 -28.46 10.62 8.30
CA ARG A 407 -27.63 11.41 7.36
C ARG A 407 -26.81 12.46 8.10
N SER A 408 -25.65 12.80 7.56
CA SER A 408 -24.85 13.88 8.15
C SER A 408 -25.68 15.18 8.19
N PRO A 409 -25.72 15.89 9.34
CA PRO A 409 -26.36 17.20 9.44
C PRO A 409 -25.52 18.30 8.77
N ASP A 410 -24.24 18.04 8.48
CA ASP A 410 -23.32 19.02 7.92
C ASP A 410 -23.48 19.10 6.39
N PRO A 411 -23.78 20.30 5.85
CA PRO A 411 -23.89 20.48 4.41
C PRO A 411 -22.55 20.12 3.75
N ASN A 412 -22.63 19.44 2.60
CA ASN A 412 -21.48 18.99 1.81
C ASN A 412 -20.63 17.87 2.42
N GLN A 413 -20.96 17.30 3.59
CA GLN A 413 -20.15 16.20 4.11
C GLN A 413 -20.37 14.89 3.35
N GLU A 414 -21.58 14.67 2.83
CA GLU A 414 -21.98 13.40 2.21
C GLU A 414 -22.47 13.55 0.79
N LEU A 415 -22.26 12.49 0.01
CA LEU A 415 -22.73 12.35 -1.36
C LEU A 415 -23.39 10.98 -1.55
N ASN A 416 -24.59 10.97 -2.13
CA ASN A 416 -25.33 9.76 -2.51
C ASN A 416 -25.42 9.52 -4.03
N GLU A 417 -25.00 10.50 -4.84
CA GLU A 417 -25.06 10.41 -6.29
C GLU A 417 -23.96 9.52 -6.86
N ASP A 418 -24.35 8.56 -7.73
CA ASP A 418 -23.46 7.70 -8.50
C ASP A 418 -22.36 6.98 -7.69
N VAL A 419 -22.60 6.73 -6.41
CA VAL A 419 -21.60 6.25 -5.44
C VAL A 419 -20.91 4.97 -5.90
N ILE A 420 -21.67 4.00 -6.43
CA ILE A 420 -21.12 2.73 -6.91
C ILE A 420 -20.16 2.98 -8.07
N ARG A 421 -20.59 3.72 -9.09
CA ARG A 421 -19.76 4.05 -10.27
C ARG A 421 -18.52 4.83 -9.88
N ARG A 422 -18.65 5.81 -8.98
CA ARG A 422 -17.55 6.62 -8.44
C ARG A 422 -16.57 5.81 -7.59
N SER A 423 -17.04 4.71 -7.00
CA SER A 423 -16.22 3.81 -6.17
C SER A 423 -15.62 2.63 -6.93
N LEU A 424 -15.84 2.49 -8.24
CA LEU A 424 -15.24 1.37 -8.99
C LEU A 424 -13.72 1.50 -9.04
N GLY A 425 -13.03 0.48 -8.53
CA GLY A 425 -11.59 0.39 -8.42
C GLY A 425 -11.02 0.75 -7.05
N VAL A 426 -11.86 1.13 -6.07
CA VAL A 426 -11.41 1.36 -4.68
C VAL A 426 -10.94 0.05 -4.05
N PHE A 427 -10.13 0.16 -3.00
CA PHE A 427 -9.72 -1.01 -2.22
C PHE A 427 -10.59 -1.15 -0.98
N GLY A 428 -11.17 -2.34 -0.76
CA GLY A 428 -11.97 -2.62 0.42
C GLY A 428 -11.21 -2.31 1.71
N GLY A 429 -11.90 -1.74 2.70
CA GLY A 429 -11.28 -1.29 3.95
C GLY A 429 -10.64 -2.44 4.72
N THR A 430 -11.42 -3.49 4.95
CA THR A 430 -10.97 -4.70 5.67
C THR A 430 -11.58 -5.95 5.04
N ALA A 431 -10.81 -7.04 4.95
CA ALA A 431 -11.24 -8.30 4.36
C ALA A 431 -11.07 -9.48 5.33
N SER A 432 -12.07 -10.35 5.37
CA SER A 432 -11.88 -11.72 5.84
C SER A 432 -11.06 -12.51 4.80
N PRO A 433 -10.63 -13.75 5.10
CA PRO A 433 -10.02 -14.62 4.10
C PRO A 433 -10.89 -14.86 2.85
N THR A 434 -12.21 -14.65 2.90
CA THR A 434 -13.13 -15.01 1.80
C THR A 434 -14.03 -13.88 1.31
N SER A 435 -14.02 -12.71 1.94
CA SER A 435 -14.90 -11.59 1.60
C SER A 435 -14.37 -10.25 2.10
N VAL A 436 -14.88 -9.15 1.55
CA VAL A 436 -14.90 -7.84 2.22
C VAL A 436 -16.25 -7.73 2.94
N PRO A 437 -16.33 -8.05 4.24
CA PRO A 437 -17.58 -7.98 4.99
C PRO A 437 -18.03 -6.53 5.19
N ASN A 438 -19.34 -6.31 5.27
CA ASN A 438 -19.93 -4.96 5.40
C ASN A 438 -19.28 -3.98 4.43
N THR A 439 -19.31 -4.36 3.15
CA THR A 439 -18.53 -3.78 2.05
C THR A 439 -18.43 -2.26 2.17
N SER A 440 -17.22 -1.80 2.41
CA SER A 440 -16.89 -0.38 2.55
C SER A 440 -15.43 -0.17 2.18
N SER A 441 -15.07 1.07 1.88
CA SER A 441 -13.70 1.50 1.68
C SER A 441 -13.41 2.74 2.51
N MET A 442 -12.13 2.87 2.86
CA MET A 442 -11.55 4.13 3.29
C MET A 442 -10.49 4.50 2.26
N THR A 443 -10.41 5.78 1.89
CA THR A 443 -9.45 6.23 0.85
C THR A 443 -8.00 6.06 1.26
N CYS A 444 -7.69 5.91 2.56
CA CYS A 444 -6.39 5.45 3.01
C CYS A 444 -6.03 4.10 2.36
N CYS A 445 -6.96 3.14 2.33
CA CYS A 445 -6.82 1.83 1.72
C CYS A 445 -6.67 1.93 0.20
N THR A 446 -7.49 2.77 -0.45
CA THR A 446 -7.37 2.99 -1.90
C THR A 446 -6.02 3.59 -2.26
N SER A 447 -5.53 4.58 -1.50
CA SER A 447 -4.22 5.18 -1.78
C SER A 447 -3.07 4.20 -1.56
N ASN A 448 -3.07 3.47 -0.45
CA ASN A 448 -2.03 2.50 -0.13
C ASN A 448 -2.08 1.28 -1.07
N GLY A 449 -3.27 0.80 -1.42
CA GLY A 449 -3.46 -0.30 -2.37
C GLY A 449 -2.97 0.06 -3.78
N THR A 450 -3.26 1.28 -4.25
CA THR A 450 -2.74 1.79 -5.53
C THR A 450 -1.22 1.94 -5.52
N GLN A 451 -0.64 2.45 -4.43
CA GLN A 451 0.81 2.45 -4.24
C GLN A 451 1.38 1.02 -4.32
N GLY A 452 0.73 0.05 -3.67
CA GLY A 452 1.08 -1.38 -3.76
C GLY A 452 1.07 -1.94 -5.19
N LEU A 453 0.09 -1.56 -6.02
CA LEU A 453 0.06 -1.92 -7.44
C LEU A 453 1.30 -1.38 -8.17
N TYR A 454 1.65 -0.12 -7.93
CA TYR A 454 2.81 0.51 -8.56
C TYR A 454 4.12 -0.13 -8.12
N TYR A 455 4.29 -0.38 -6.82
CA TYR A 455 5.48 -1.01 -6.25
C TYR A 455 5.71 -2.39 -6.87
N ALA A 456 4.66 -3.19 -6.98
CA ALA A 456 4.72 -4.46 -7.66
C ALA A 456 5.05 -4.30 -9.15
N TRP A 457 4.36 -3.41 -9.88
CA TRP A 457 4.54 -3.21 -11.32
C TRP A 457 5.95 -2.72 -11.70
N GLU A 458 6.52 -1.83 -10.90
CA GLU A 458 7.93 -1.43 -11.01
C GLU A 458 8.83 -2.64 -10.76
N GLY A 459 8.56 -3.39 -9.70
CA GLY A 459 9.29 -4.59 -9.33
C GLY A 459 9.24 -5.73 -10.34
N ILE A 460 8.19 -5.86 -11.17
CA ILE A 460 8.06 -6.99 -12.12
C ILE A 460 9.29 -7.06 -13.04
N VAL A 461 9.68 -5.93 -13.64
CA VAL A 461 10.84 -5.85 -14.53
C VAL A 461 11.66 -4.61 -14.21
N ARG A 462 12.95 -4.81 -13.91
CA ARG A 462 13.93 -3.74 -13.74
C ARG A 462 14.98 -3.80 -14.83
N CYS A 463 15.19 -2.68 -15.52
CA CYS A 463 16.14 -2.55 -16.61
C CYS A 463 17.32 -1.69 -16.16
N SER A 464 18.55 -2.14 -16.42
CA SER A 464 19.77 -1.36 -16.14
C SER A 464 20.91 -1.79 -17.06
N GLY A 465 21.60 -0.81 -17.67
CA GLY A 465 22.81 -1.08 -18.47
C GLY A 465 22.63 -2.09 -19.61
N GLY A 466 21.45 -2.13 -20.24
CA GLY A 466 21.12 -3.10 -21.30
C GLY A 466 20.76 -4.50 -20.79
N ALA A 467 20.68 -4.73 -19.48
CA ALA A 467 20.17 -5.95 -18.88
C ALA A 467 18.74 -5.76 -18.36
N ALA A 468 17.92 -6.81 -18.43
CA ALA A 468 16.59 -6.85 -17.84
C ALA A 468 16.51 -7.96 -16.78
N GLN A 469 16.01 -7.61 -15.61
CA GLN A 469 15.72 -8.54 -14.52
C GLN A 469 14.21 -8.65 -14.34
N VAL A 470 13.66 -9.85 -14.53
CA VAL A 470 12.24 -10.18 -14.33
C VAL A 470 12.10 -10.85 -12.96
N ASN A 471 11.45 -10.18 -12.00
CA ASN A 471 11.28 -10.69 -10.64
C ASN A 471 9.96 -11.41 -10.42
N LEU A 472 8.92 -11.01 -11.14
CA LEU A 472 7.57 -11.58 -11.04
C LEU A 472 7.10 -12.07 -12.40
N LEU A 473 6.41 -13.21 -12.43
CA LEU A 473 5.84 -13.78 -13.65
C LEU A 473 4.41 -13.22 -13.86
N VAL A 474 4.31 -11.91 -14.10
CA VAL A 474 3.06 -11.15 -14.30
C VAL A 474 3.19 -10.35 -15.60
N ASN A 475 2.09 -10.07 -16.30
CA ASN A 475 2.14 -9.29 -17.54
C ASN A 475 2.77 -7.91 -17.29
N ARG A 476 3.72 -7.52 -18.15
CA ARG A 476 4.42 -6.22 -18.05
C ARG A 476 5.03 -5.80 -19.38
N ALA A 477 4.70 -4.59 -19.81
CA ALA A 477 5.32 -3.95 -20.97
C ALA A 477 6.47 -2.99 -20.57
N SER A 478 7.74 -3.37 -20.69
CA SER A 478 8.86 -2.51 -20.22
C SER A 478 9.72 -1.95 -21.37
N GLU A 479 10.73 -1.15 -21.04
CA GLU A 479 11.66 -0.57 -22.02
C GLU A 479 12.41 -1.64 -22.83
N LEU A 480 13.04 -2.60 -22.14
CA LEU A 480 13.90 -3.60 -22.80
C LEU A 480 13.21 -4.92 -23.11
N ILE A 481 12.17 -5.29 -22.35
CA ILE A 481 11.52 -6.60 -22.49
C ILE A 481 10.04 -6.56 -22.08
N ASP A 482 9.19 -7.23 -22.86
CA ASP A 482 7.82 -7.49 -22.42
C ASP A 482 7.73 -8.86 -21.77
N VAL A 483 6.89 -8.98 -20.74
CA VAL A 483 6.52 -10.24 -20.08
C VAL A 483 5.07 -10.54 -20.42
N ASP A 484 4.84 -11.68 -21.07
CA ASP A 484 3.52 -12.26 -21.33
C ASP A 484 3.40 -13.54 -20.47
N SER A 485 2.74 -13.43 -19.32
CA SER A 485 2.58 -14.53 -18.37
C SER A 485 1.25 -15.23 -18.56
N TYR A 486 1.27 -16.53 -18.81
CA TYR A 486 0.05 -17.32 -18.97
C TYR A 486 -0.45 -17.92 -17.65
N LEU A 487 0.15 -17.55 -16.53
CA LEU A 487 -0.24 -18.04 -15.21
C LEU A 487 -1.62 -17.51 -14.78
N PRO A 488 -2.46 -18.33 -14.11
CA PRO A 488 -2.21 -19.73 -13.74
C PRO A 488 -2.69 -20.77 -14.78
N TYR A 489 -3.28 -20.35 -15.90
CA TYR A 489 -3.82 -21.27 -16.92
C TYR A 489 -2.74 -22.23 -17.42
N GLU A 490 -1.60 -21.70 -17.83
CA GLU A 490 -0.47 -22.47 -18.35
C GLU A 490 0.80 -22.07 -17.60
N GLY A 491 1.69 -23.01 -17.31
CA GLY A 491 3.04 -22.70 -16.82
C GLY A 491 3.91 -22.31 -17.98
N LYS A 492 3.62 -21.14 -18.52
CA LYS A 492 4.24 -20.59 -19.72
C LYS A 492 4.43 -19.10 -19.53
N VAL A 493 5.63 -18.63 -19.77
CA VAL A 493 5.96 -17.21 -19.82
C VAL A 493 6.71 -16.96 -21.11
N ILE A 494 6.26 -15.97 -21.86
CA ILE A 494 6.91 -15.51 -23.07
C ILE A 494 7.53 -14.15 -22.78
N LEU A 495 8.81 -14.00 -23.05
CA LEU A 495 9.52 -12.73 -22.93
C LEU A 495 9.87 -12.24 -24.33
N ARG A 496 9.38 -11.06 -24.71
CA ARG A 496 9.65 -10.45 -26.01
C ARG A 496 10.78 -9.46 -25.82
N ASN A 497 11.99 -9.88 -26.18
CA ASN A 497 13.17 -9.04 -26.03
C ASN A 497 13.13 -7.91 -27.06
N LYS A 498 13.14 -6.66 -26.61
CA LYS A 498 13.21 -5.49 -27.49
C LYS A 498 14.66 -5.11 -27.77
N ALA A 499 15.49 -5.12 -26.74
CA ALA A 499 16.87 -4.65 -26.81
C ALA A 499 17.81 -5.14 -25.69
N ALA A 500 17.35 -6.00 -24.78
CA ALA A 500 18.19 -6.51 -23.69
C ALA A 500 19.31 -7.41 -24.24
N ARG A 501 20.53 -7.22 -23.71
CA ARG A 501 21.70 -8.07 -23.97
C ARG A 501 21.80 -9.25 -23.01
N ARG A 502 21.20 -9.09 -21.84
CA ARG A 502 21.09 -10.10 -20.79
C ARG A 502 19.69 -10.05 -20.20
N VAL A 503 19.09 -11.21 -19.97
CA VAL A 503 17.83 -11.36 -19.26
C VAL A 503 18.02 -12.32 -18.09
N ALA A 504 17.68 -11.87 -16.89
CA ALA A 504 17.65 -12.70 -15.68
C ALA A 504 16.20 -12.88 -15.23
N VAL A 505 15.70 -14.11 -15.19
CA VAL A 505 14.30 -14.40 -14.87
C VAL A 505 14.23 -15.16 -13.55
N ARG A 506 13.66 -14.53 -12.53
CA ARG A 506 13.41 -15.20 -11.26
C ARG A 506 12.38 -16.31 -11.46
N VAL A 507 12.73 -17.51 -11.02
CA VAL A 507 11.83 -18.66 -11.02
C VAL A 507 11.23 -18.84 -9.61
N PRO A 508 9.89 -18.84 -9.45
CA PRO A 508 9.21 -19.03 -8.16
C PRO A 508 9.62 -20.32 -7.45
N SER A 509 9.67 -20.30 -6.11
CA SER A 509 10.15 -21.46 -5.32
C SER A 509 9.32 -22.74 -5.47
N TRP A 510 8.05 -22.62 -5.86
CA TRP A 510 7.17 -23.76 -6.11
C TRP A 510 7.42 -24.47 -7.44
N VAL A 511 8.21 -23.87 -8.34
CA VAL A 511 8.58 -24.46 -9.63
C VAL A 511 9.85 -25.30 -9.48
N SER A 512 9.77 -26.58 -9.81
CA SER A 512 10.94 -27.46 -9.83
C SER A 512 11.83 -27.12 -11.03
N ARG A 513 13.11 -26.79 -10.77
CA ARG A 513 14.09 -26.50 -11.84
C ARG A 513 14.24 -27.62 -12.86
N ARG A 514 14.01 -28.88 -12.45
CA ARG A 514 14.10 -30.07 -13.33
C ARG A 514 12.95 -30.18 -14.33
N GLU A 515 11.84 -29.48 -14.07
CA GLU A 515 10.65 -29.50 -14.91
C GLU A 515 10.59 -28.28 -15.85
N ILE A 516 11.60 -27.41 -15.81
CA ILE A 516 11.68 -26.21 -16.65
C ILE A 516 12.27 -26.56 -18.01
N ARG A 517 11.69 -25.99 -19.05
CA ARG A 517 12.25 -25.93 -20.39
C ARG A 517 12.28 -24.47 -20.83
N ALA A 518 13.33 -24.10 -21.55
CA ALA A 518 13.45 -22.77 -22.13
C ALA A 518 13.91 -22.86 -23.59
N ASP A 519 13.36 -22.00 -24.42
CA ASP A 519 13.72 -21.85 -25.82
C ASP A 519 13.98 -20.37 -26.15
N VAL A 520 14.94 -20.09 -27.02
CA VAL A 520 15.19 -18.78 -27.64
C VAL A 520 14.93 -18.95 -29.14
N ASP A 521 13.97 -18.20 -29.67
CA ASP A 521 13.51 -18.30 -31.07
C ASP A 521 13.19 -19.74 -31.50
N GLY A 522 12.55 -20.49 -30.59
CA GLY A 522 12.14 -21.88 -30.80
C GLY A 522 13.27 -22.91 -30.75
N ARG A 523 14.49 -22.51 -30.40
CA ARG A 523 15.62 -23.42 -30.17
C ARG A 523 15.86 -23.58 -28.68
N THR A 524 16.02 -24.81 -28.23
CA THR A 524 16.27 -25.11 -26.81
C THR A 524 17.52 -24.40 -26.31
N ALA A 525 17.35 -23.63 -25.25
CA ALA A 525 18.39 -22.87 -24.59
C ALA A 525 18.96 -23.66 -23.41
N PRO A 526 20.27 -23.57 -23.13
CA PRO A 526 20.84 -24.09 -21.89
C PRO A 526 20.22 -23.36 -20.68
N LEU A 527 20.02 -24.08 -19.59
CA LEU A 527 19.49 -23.51 -18.35
C LEU A 527 20.64 -23.11 -17.44
N GLU A 528 21.06 -21.85 -17.52
CA GLU A 528 22.11 -21.27 -16.66
C GLU A 528 21.50 -20.51 -15.49
N TRP A 529 22.12 -20.59 -14.31
CA TRP A 529 21.51 -20.10 -13.06
C TRP A 529 22.43 -19.23 -12.23
N THR A 530 21.86 -18.23 -11.58
CA THR A 530 22.45 -17.53 -10.42
C THR A 530 21.38 -17.34 -9.35
N GLY A 531 21.57 -17.94 -8.17
CA GLY A 531 20.52 -18.01 -7.16
C GLY A 531 19.25 -18.64 -7.75
N ASN A 532 18.12 -17.94 -7.65
CA ASN A 532 16.82 -18.33 -8.24
C ASN A 532 16.56 -17.76 -9.64
N PHE A 533 17.55 -17.12 -10.28
CA PHE A 533 17.41 -16.53 -11.60
C PHE A 533 17.93 -17.48 -12.68
N LEU A 534 17.10 -17.74 -13.69
CA LEU A 534 17.48 -18.32 -14.96
C LEU A 534 18.07 -17.23 -15.86
N LEU A 535 19.25 -17.45 -16.41
CA LEU A 535 20.02 -16.47 -17.17
C LEU A 535 19.95 -16.75 -18.67
N PHE A 536 19.78 -15.69 -19.44
CA PHE A 536 19.93 -15.66 -20.89
C PHE A 536 20.91 -14.55 -21.23
N ASP A 537 22.04 -14.93 -21.83
CA ASP A 537 23.16 -14.07 -22.17
C ASP A 537 23.43 -14.03 -23.67
N GLY A 538 24.16 -13.01 -24.12
CA GLY A 538 24.57 -12.89 -25.53
C GLY A 538 23.40 -12.62 -26.48
N LEU A 539 22.37 -11.92 -25.99
CA LEU A 539 21.22 -11.54 -26.79
C LEU A 539 21.51 -10.29 -27.64
N ASP A 540 20.83 -10.18 -28.78
CA ASP A 540 20.93 -9.09 -29.75
C ASP A 540 19.72 -8.15 -29.78
N GLY A 541 18.59 -8.57 -29.20
CA GLY A 541 17.32 -7.86 -29.28
C GLY A 541 16.45 -8.37 -30.42
N GLY A 542 15.14 -8.45 -30.18
CA GLY A 542 14.15 -9.03 -31.10
C GLY A 542 13.80 -10.49 -30.81
N GLU A 543 14.54 -11.17 -29.94
CA GLU A 543 14.32 -12.58 -29.64
C GLU A 543 13.02 -12.83 -28.87
N LEU A 544 12.46 -14.02 -29.07
CA LEU A 544 11.37 -14.57 -28.29
C LEU A 544 11.88 -15.64 -27.34
N LEU A 545 11.95 -15.32 -26.05
CA LEU A 545 12.32 -16.27 -25.02
C LEU A 545 11.04 -16.93 -24.48
N THR A 546 10.98 -18.25 -24.49
CA THR A 546 9.83 -19.00 -23.97
C THR A 546 10.28 -19.88 -22.82
N ILE A 547 9.62 -19.77 -21.67
CA ILE A 547 9.89 -20.59 -20.48
C ILE A 547 8.63 -21.38 -20.16
N ILE A 548 8.76 -22.70 -20.05
CA ILE A 548 7.66 -23.62 -19.82
C ILE A 548 7.96 -24.49 -18.58
N PHE A 549 6.95 -24.70 -17.74
CA PHE A 549 7.00 -25.53 -16.54
C PHE A 549 5.60 -26.03 -16.18
N PRO A 550 5.45 -27.10 -15.37
CA PRO A 550 4.15 -27.57 -14.92
C PRO A 550 3.55 -26.65 -13.86
N VAL A 551 2.24 -26.40 -13.93
CA VAL A 551 1.47 -25.72 -12.87
C VAL A 551 0.60 -26.75 -12.17
N LYS A 552 0.97 -27.10 -10.94
CA LYS A 552 0.27 -28.11 -10.14
C LYS A 552 -0.87 -27.45 -9.36
N GLU A 553 -2.00 -28.15 -9.28
CA GLU A 553 -3.05 -27.81 -8.32
C GLU A 553 -2.72 -28.46 -6.97
N THR A 554 -2.77 -27.67 -5.89
CA THR A 554 -2.48 -28.11 -4.53
C THR A 554 -3.51 -27.57 -3.58
N THR A 555 -3.90 -28.36 -2.59
CA THR A 555 -4.80 -27.93 -1.52
C THR A 555 -4.03 -27.89 -0.20
N ALA A 556 -4.24 -26.83 0.58
CA ALA A 556 -3.65 -26.67 1.91
C ALA A 556 -4.72 -26.15 2.89
N ARG A 557 -4.62 -26.58 4.15
CA ARG A 557 -5.49 -26.12 5.23
C ARG A 557 -4.71 -25.20 6.16
N TYR A 558 -5.31 -24.07 6.50
CA TYR A 558 -4.76 -23.09 7.44
C TYR A 558 -5.77 -22.80 8.54
N THR A 559 -5.29 -22.51 9.75
CA THR A 559 -6.11 -21.96 10.82
C THR A 559 -5.72 -20.51 11.01
N VAL A 560 -6.71 -19.62 10.96
CA VAL A 560 -6.54 -18.18 11.13
C VAL A 560 -7.17 -17.77 12.46
N ASN A 561 -6.62 -16.72 13.09
CA ASN A 561 -7.08 -16.21 14.38
C ASN A 561 -7.07 -17.27 15.49
N ALA A 562 -6.09 -18.18 15.45
CA ALA A 562 -6.00 -19.30 16.36
C ALA A 562 -6.05 -18.85 17.83
N ARG A 563 -6.77 -19.59 18.67
CA ARG A 563 -6.98 -19.35 20.10
C ARG A 563 -7.67 -18.02 20.41
N THR A 564 -8.47 -17.52 19.47
CA THR A 564 -9.39 -16.39 19.69
C THR A 564 -10.83 -16.82 19.41
N PRO A 565 -11.84 -16.05 19.84
CA PRO A 565 -13.24 -16.32 19.46
C PRO A 565 -13.50 -16.32 17.94
N ALA A 566 -12.59 -15.77 17.13
CA ALA A 566 -12.68 -15.73 15.68
C ALA A 566 -11.86 -16.82 14.98
N GLU A 567 -11.37 -17.84 15.71
CA GLU A 567 -10.61 -18.95 15.13
C GLU A 567 -11.42 -19.66 14.04
N GLN A 568 -10.84 -19.77 12.84
CA GLN A 568 -11.47 -20.44 11.72
C GLN A 568 -10.44 -21.19 10.88
N ALA A 569 -10.77 -22.42 10.51
CA ALA A 569 -9.99 -23.17 9.53
C ALA A 569 -10.48 -22.89 8.11
N TYR A 570 -9.54 -22.68 7.20
CA TYR A 570 -9.78 -22.49 5.77
C TYR A 570 -9.06 -23.55 4.95
N THR A 571 -9.73 -24.08 3.94
CA THR A 571 -9.13 -24.95 2.92
C THR A 571 -8.95 -24.13 1.65
N CYS A 572 -7.70 -23.98 1.23
CA CYS A 572 -7.29 -23.15 0.10
C CYS A 572 -6.78 -24.05 -1.03
N THR A 573 -7.30 -23.86 -2.25
CA THR A 573 -6.86 -24.56 -3.45
C THR A 573 -6.10 -23.61 -4.36
N PHE A 574 -4.83 -23.94 -4.61
CA PHE A 574 -3.89 -23.14 -5.38
C PHE A 574 -3.54 -23.83 -6.69
N ARG A 575 -3.47 -23.07 -7.78
CA ARG A 575 -2.83 -23.48 -9.04
C ARG A 575 -1.52 -22.72 -9.17
N GLY A 576 -0.40 -23.40 -8.88
CA GLY A 576 0.88 -22.74 -8.60
C GLY A 576 0.78 -21.85 -7.35
N SER A 577 1.09 -20.55 -7.48
CA SER A 577 0.90 -19.54 -6.43
C SER A 577 -0.47 -18.83 -6.47
N THR A 578 -1.32 -19.10 -7.47
CA THR A 578 -2.63 -18.44 -7.58
C THR A 578 -3.69 -19.20 -6.77
N LEU A 579 -4.32 -18.54 -5.81
CA LEU A 579 -5.49 -19.07 -5.13
C LEU A 579 -6.67 -19.03 -6.10
N VAL A 580 -7.25 -20.20 -6.38
CA VAL A 580 -8.39 -20.36 -7.30
C VAL A 580 -9.69 -20.71 -6.58
N ASP A 581 -9.61 -21.22 -5.35
CA ASP A 581 -10.77 -21.53 -4.51
C ASP A 581 -10.42 -21.54 -3.02
N ILE A 582 -11.40 -21.24 -2.18
CA ILE A 582 -11.27 -21.23 -0.72
C ILE A 582 -12.60 -21.61 -0.05
N SER A 583 -12.54 -22.36 1.05
CA SER A 583 -13.70 -22.71 1.88
C SER A 583 -13.39 -22.59 3.37
N PRO A 584 -14.37 -22.28 4.25
CA PRO A 584 -15.78 -21.97 3.92
C PRO A 584 -15.92 -20.60 3.23
N ARG A 585 -16.98 -20.45 2.42
CA ARG A 585 -17.33 -19.19 1.75
C ARG A 585 -18.23 -18.34 2.66
N ASP A 586 -18.02 -17.04 2.65
CA ASP A 586 -19.01 -16.08 3.20
C ASP A 586 -20.22 -16.02 2.26
N GLN A 587 -21.42 -16.13 2.84
CA GLN A 587 -22.70 -16.13 2.12
C GLN A 587 -23.55 -14.91 2.48
N SER A 588 -23.02 -13.97 3.28
CA SER A 588 -23.74 -12.75 3.65
C SER A 588 -24.05 -11.92 2.40
N PRO A 589 -25.29 -11.46 2.21
CA PRO A 589 -25.67 -10.68 1.04
C PRO A 589 -25.07 -9.25 1.05
N THR A 590 -24.53 -8.79 2.18
CA THR A 590 -23.87 -7.49 2.32
C THR A 590 -22.33 -7.56 2.20
N SER A 591 -21.79 -8.75 2.00
CA SER A 591 -20.36 -8.99 1.81
C SER A 591 -20.00 -9.04 0.32
N TYR A 592 -18.84 -8.48 -0.04
CA TYR A 592 -18.26 -8.66 -1.36
C TYR A 592 -17.43 -9.95 -1.37
N PRO A 593 -17.87 -11.04 -2.02
CA PRO A 593 -17.14 -12.31 -2.03
C PRO A 593 -15.81 -12.18 -2.79
N LEU A 594 -14.75 -12.75 -2.22
CA LEU A 594 -13.43 -12.86 -2.84
C LEU A 594 -13.24 -14.25 -3.47
N TYR A 595 -12.23 -14.37 -4.33
CA TYR A 595 -11.76 -15.62 -4.93
C TYR A 595 -12.83 -16.36 -5.73
N GLN A 596 -13.65 -15.63 -6.50
CA GLN A 596 -14.60 -16.18 -7.47
C GLN A 596 -13.88 -16.49 -8.80
N ARG A 597 -12.97 -17.47 -8.76
CA ARG A 597 -11.90 -17.66 -9.75
C ARG A 597 -11.96 -18.96 -10.55
N ASP A 598 -13.12 -19.61 -10.63
CA ASP A 598 -13.27 -20.87 -11.37
C ASP A 598 -12.84 -20.77 -12.85
N HIS A 599 -13.00 -19.59 -13.45
CA HIS A 599 -12.53 -19.31 -14.79
C HIS A 599 -11.01 -19.46 -14.98
N LEU A 600 -10.20 -19.33 -13.91
CA LEU A 600 -8.74 -19.52 -13.94
C LEU A 600 -8.33 -21.00 -13.91
N ARG A 601 -9.27 -21.94 -13.75
CA ARG A 601 -9.01 -23.39 -13.77
C ARG A 601 -8.99 -23.98 -15.18
N LYS A 602 -9.31 -23.20 -16.22
CA LYS A 602 -9.23 -23.66 -17.62
C LYS A 602 -7.78 -23.98 -18.00
N GLU A 603 -7.58 -24.87 -18.97
CA GLU A 603 -6.24 -25.31 -19.38
C GLU A 603 -5.49 -24.30 -20.26
N LYS A 604 -6.21 -23.46 -21.00
CA LYS A 604 -5.64 -22.50 -21.93
C LYS A 604 -6.01 -21.09 -21.53
N ALA A 605 -5.01 -20.20 -21.50
CA ALA A 605 -5.28 -18.79 -21.28
C ALA A 605 -6.04 -18.24 -22.50
N PRO A 606 -7.12 -17.46 -22.30
CA PRO A 606 -7.64 -16.64 -23.37
C PRO A 606 -6.57 -15.65 -23.85
N ALA A 607 -6.72 -15.16 -25.07
CA ALA A 607 -5.88 -14.08 -25.59
C ALA A 607 -6.76 -12.86 -25.86
N LYS A 608 -6.18 -11.68 -25.67
CA LYS A 608 -6.83 -10.40 -25.98
C LYS A 608 -5.86 -9.45 -26.67
N THR A 609 -6.41 -8.56 -27.47
CA THR A 609 -5.67 -7.42 -28.02
C THR A 609 -5.78 -6.25 -27.07
N VAL A 610 -4.63 -5.68 -26.69
CA VAL A 610 -4.56 -4.51 -25.81
C VAL A 610 -3.64 -3.45 -26.40
N GLU A 611 -3.88 -2.20 -26.03
CA GLU A 611 -2.88 -1.15 -26.18
C GLU A 611 -1.96 -1.15 -24.95
N ARG A 612 -0.68 -1.47 -25.16
CA ARG A 612 0.34 -1.39 -24.11
C ARG A 612 0.89 0.04 -24.01
N PHE A 613 1.23 0.44 -22.79
CA PHE A 613 1.91 1.69 -22.49
C PHE A 613 3.25 1.41 -21.82
N VAL A 614 4.32 2.03 -22.33
CA VAL A 614 5.66 2.00 -21.75
C VAL A 614 6.03 3.42 -21.36
N SER A 615 6.02 3.70 -20.06
CA SER A 615 6.40 5.01 -19.54
C SER A 615 7.88 5.30 -19.80
N SER A 616 8.19 6.54 -20.17
CA SER A 616 9.57 7.06 -20.27
C SER A 616 10.20 7.39 -18.91
N LYS A 617 9.38 7.42 -17.86
CA LYS A 617 9.78 7.72 -16.48
C LYS A 617 9.30 6.64 -15.52
N ILE A 618 10.01 6.48 -14.42
CA ILE A 618 9.62 5.63 -13.30
C ILE A 618 10.02 6.31 -11.99
N VAL A 619 9.18 6.21 -10.98
CA VAL A 619 9.54 6.45 -9.57
C VAL A 619 10.19 5.18 -9.06
N LEU A 620 11.46 5.25 -8.65
CA LEU A 620 12.23 4.10 -8.16
C LEU A 620 12.39 4.08 -6.64
N ASN A 621 12.24 5.24 -5.98
CA ASN A 621 12.73 5.48 -4.63
C ASN A 621 11.60 5.56 -3.58
N TRP A 622 10.45 5.00 -3.89
CA TRP A 622 9.21 5.02 -3.09
C TRP A 622 9.26 4.23 -1.77
#